data_AF-A0A165ZIV8-F1
#
_entry.id   AF-A0A165ZIV8-F1
#
_cell.length_a   1.000
_cell.length_b   1.000
_cell.length_c   1.000
_cell.angle_alpha   90.00
_cell.angle_beta   90.00
_cell.angle_gamma   90.00
#
_symmetry.space_group_name_H-M   'P 1'
#
loop_
_entity.id
_entity.type
_entity.pdbx_description
1 polymer ?
#
loop_
_entity_poly.entity_id
_entity_poly.type
_entity_poly.pdbx_seq_one_letter_code
_entity_poly.pdbx_strand_id
1 'polypeptide(L)' 'IKRMAETLHNLKTCRNSLVAPVYNLPTEILADIFYIYASATNTLFSLRWTSIMLVCRTWRDIGLSTASLWSCI' A
#
# COMPACT_ATOMS: atom_id res chain seq x y z
N ILE A 1 -10.35 -16.55 -19.75
CA ILE A 1 -9.44 -16.57 -18.57
C ILE A 1 -9.18 -15.16 -18.01
N LYS A 2 -8.71 -14.16 -18.81
CA LYS A 2 -8.44 -12.78 -18.33
C LYS A 2 -9.61 -12.09 -17.57
N ARG A 3 -10.81 -12.12 -18.14
CA ARG A 3 -12.02 -11.46 -17.58
C ARG A 3 -12.44 -11.96 -16.19
N MET A 4 -12.17 -13.24 -15.89
CA MET A 4 -12.53 -13.83 -14.61
C MET A 4 -11.56 -13.40 -13.50
N ALA A 5 -10.27 -13.23 -13.82
CA ALA A 5 -9.27 -12.69 -12.90
C ALA A 5 -9.53 -11.22 -12.54
N GLU A 6 -9.98 -10.41 -13.52
CA GLU A 6 -10.40 -9.02 -13.30
C GLU A 6 -11.64 -8.93 -12.39
N THR A 7 -12.63 -9.82 -12.59
CA THR A 7 -13.83 -9.84 -11.77
C THR A 7 -13.50 -10.21 -10.32
N LEU A 8 -12.69 -11.25 -10.14
CA LEU A 8 -12.23 -11.69 -8.81
C LEU A 8 -11.36 -10.62 -8.13
N HIS A 9 -10.60 -9.85 -8.92
CA HIS A 9 -9.84 -8.70 -8.44
C HIS A 9 -10.74 -7.58 -7.93
N ASN A 10 -11.74 -7.17 -8.72
CA ASN A 10 -12.67 -6.10 -8.35
C ASN A 10 -13.45 -6.46 -7.08
N LEU A 11 -13.84 -7.72 -6.92
CA LEU A 11 -14.51 -8.20 -5.71
C LEU A 11 -13.59 -8.12 -4.48
N LYS A 12 -12.30 -8.47 -4.60
CA LYS A 12 -11.34 -8.33 -3.51
C LYS A 12 -11.12 -6.88 -3.11
N THR A 13 -10.99 -5.98 -4.09
CA THR A 13 -10.85 -4.53 -3.84
C THR A 13 -12.10 -3.95 -3.18
N CYS A 14 -13.29 -4.32 -3.66
CA CYS A 14 -14.56 -3.88 -3.08
C CYS A 14 -14.73 -4.38 -1.63
N ARG A 15 -14.47 -5.68 -1.38
CA ARG A 15 -14.49 -6.25 -0.02
C ARG A 15 -13.53 -5.53 0.92
N ASN A 16 -12.31 -5.26 0.46
CA ASN A 16 -11.32 -4.56 1.26
C ASN A 16 -11.79 -3.14 1.60
N SER A 17 -12.36 -2.41 0.63
CA SER A 17 -12.93 -1.07 0.84
C SER A 17 -14.10 -1.07 1.83
N LEU A 18 -15.00 -2.07 1.76
CA LEU A 18 -16.21 -2.13 2.58
C LEU A 18 -15.97 -2.60 4.03
N VAL A 19 -14.92 -3.39 4.27
CA VAL A 19 -14.75 -4.12 5.54
C VAL A 19 -13.59 -3.59 6.38
N ALA A 20 -12.54 -3.04 5.76
CA ALA A 20 -11.37 -2.60 6.49
C ALA A 20 -11.40 -1.06 6.67
N PRO A 21 -11.46 -0.55 7.92
CA PRO A 21 -11.50 0.90 8.20
C PRO A 21 -10.34 1.69 7.58
N VAL A 22 -9.21 1.01 7.35
CA VAL A 22 -8.00 1.59 6.75
C VAL A 22 -8.21 2.10 5.31
N TYR A 23 -9.25 1.63 4.61
CA TYR A 23 -9.59 2.11 3.26
C TYR A 23 -10.48 3.36 3.26
N ASN A 24 -10.98 3.79 4.43
CA ASN A 24 -11.63 5.10 4.58
C ASN A 24 -10.61 6.24 4.75
N LEU A 25 -9.31 5.91 4.86
CA LEU A 25 -8.25 6.89 4.96
C LEU A 25 -7.92 7.43 3.56
N PRO A 26 -7.66 8.76 3.44
CA PRO A 26 -7.05 9.31 2.25
C PRO A 26 -5.70 8.63 1.92
N THR A 27 -5.35 8.58 0.65
CA THR A 27 -4.10 7.98 0.17
C THR A 27 -2.87 8.64 0.76
N GLU A 28 -2.95 9.93 1.06
CA GLU A 28 -1.91 10.74 1.70
C GLU A 28 -1.66 10.27 3.13
N ILE A 29 -2.72 9.97 3.88
CA ILE A 29 -2.59 9.47 5.26
C ILE A 29 -1.97 8.07 5.27
N LEU A 30 -2.33 7.22 4.31
CA LEU A 30 -1.68 5.92 4.13
C LEU A 30 -0.20 6.06 3.78
N ALA A 31 0.16 7.01 2.91
CA ALA A 31 1.54 7.31 2.56
C ALA A 31 2.35 7.78 3.79
N ASP A 32 1.78 8.65 4.62
CA ASP A 32 2.40 9.11 5.87
C ASP A 32 2.62 7.96 6.84
N ILE A 33 1.63 7.07 7.00
CA ILE A 33 1.76 5.85 7.82
C ILE A 33 2.92 4.98 7.32
N PHE A 34 3.05 4.79 6.00
CA PHE A 34 4.14 4.01 5.42
C PHE A 34 5.50 4.64 5.72
N TYR A 35 5.61 5.96 5.61
CA TYR A 35 6.84 6.70 5.88
C TYR A 35 7.23 6.60 7.36
N ILE A 36 6.28 6.83 8.25
CA ILE A 36 6.47 6.71 9.71
C ILE A 36 6.91 5.28 10.06
N TYR A 37 6.26 4.26 9.49
CA TYR A 37 6.63 2.86 9.71
C TYR A 37 8.07 2.57 9.25
N ALA A 38 8.42 2.99 8.04
CA ALA A 38 9.74 2.75 7.48
C ALA A 38 10.85 3.47 8.28
N SER A 39 10.57 4.69 8.73
CA SER A 39 11.46 5.50 9.58
C SER A 39 11.62 4.90 10.98
N ALA A 40 10.51 4.60 11.67
CA ALA A 40 10.52 4.07 13.03
C ALA A 40 11.18 2.69 13.14
N THR A 41 11.11 1.88 12.09
CA THR A 41 11.77 0.57 12.02
C THR A 41 13.20 0.63 11.47
N ASN A 42 13.69 1.82 11.12
CA ASN A 42 14.97 2.04 10.45
C ASN A 42 15.16 1.15 9.21
N THR A 43 14.05 0.89 8.49
CA THR A 43 14.05 0.00 7.32
C THR A 43 14.08 0.74 5.99
N LEU A 44 13.98 2.08 5.98
CA LEU A 44 14.08 2.93 4.78
C LEU A 44 15.28 2.53 3.90
N PHE A 45 16.48 2.52 4.45
CA PHE A 45 17.72 2.18 3.71
C PHE A 45 17.78 0.72 3.26
N SER A 46 17.19 -0.20 4.03
CA SER A 46 17.21 -1.64 3.72
C SER A 46 16.09 -2.09 2.79
N LEU A 47 15.16 -1.18 2.43
CA LEU A 47 13.93 -1.46 1.70
C LEU A 47 13.01 -2.53 2.31
N ARG A 48 13.27 -2.99 3.53
CA ARG A 48 12.43 -3.99 4.23
C ARG A 48 11.00 -3.50 4.47
N TRP A 49 10.80 -2.18 4.55
CA TRP A 49 9.47 -1.59 4.67
C TRP A 49 8.56 -1.94 3.49
N THR A 50 9.12 -2.23 2.30
CA THR A 50 8.35 -2.55 1.08
C THR A 50 7.48 -3.81 1.22
N SER A 51 7.70 -4.62 2.26
CA SER A 51 6.83 -5.75 2.61
C SER A 51 5.36 -5.33 2.83
N ILE A 52 5.10 -4.09 3.28
CA ILE A 52 3.73 -3.58 3.43
C ILE A 52 3.00 -3.45 2.08
N MET A 53 3.73 -3.28 0.98
CA MET A 53 3.17 -3.21 -0.37
C MET A 53 2.61 -4.56 -0.85
N LEU A 54 2.85 -5.64 -0.11
CA LEU A 54 2.32 -6.98 -0.39
C LEU A 54 0.90 -7.19 0.17
N VAL A 55 0.40 -6.27 1.00
CA VAL A 55 -0.94 -6.37 1.60
C VAL A 55 -2.04 -6.35 0.53
N CYS A 56 -2.00 -5.38 -0.38
CA CYS A 56 -2.93 -5.28 -1.51
C CYS A 56 -2.35 -4.40 -2.63
N ARG A 57 -3.03 -4.35 -3.79
CA ARG A 57 -2.61 -3.49 -4.91
C ARG A 57 -2.65 -2.01 -4.54
N THR A 58 -3.68 -1.54 -3.84
CA THR A 58 -3.78 -0.14 -3.42
C THR A 58 -2.58 0.30 -2.58
N TRP A 59 -2.12 -0.54 -1.64
CA TRP A 59 -0.93 -0.26 -0.84
C TRP A 59 0.34 -0.24 -1.68
N ARG A 60 0.43 -1.15 -2.67
CA ARG A 60 1.52 -1.13 -3.65
C ARG A 60 1.52 0.16 -4.47
N ASP A 61 0.37 0.58 -4.98
CA ASP A 61 0.25 1.75 -5.83
C ASP A 61 0.60 3.02 -5.05
N ILE A 62 0.09 3.17 -3.82
CA ILE A 62 0.46 4.25 -2.90
C ILE A 62 1.97 4.24 -2.67
N GLY A 63 2.53 3.11 -2.22
CA GLY A 63 3.96 2.99 -1.93
C GLY A 63 4.86 3.33 -3.11
N LEU A 64 4.50 2.95 -4.34
CA LEU A 64 5.23 3.31 -5.56
C LEU A 64 5.08 4.80 -5.93
N SER A 65 3.92 5.40 -5.67
CA SER A 65 3.63 6.80 -6.03
C SER A 65 4.18 7.83 -5.03
N THR A 66 4.50 7.41 -3.81
CA THR A 66 4.99 8.30 -2.74
C THR A 66 6.51 8.48 -2.83
N ALA A 67 6.98 9.54 -3.49
CA ALA A 67 8.40 9.80 -3.69
C ALA A 67 9.24 9.90 -2.39
N SER A 68 8.66 10.39 -1.29
CA SER A 68 9.36 10.50 0.01
C SER A 68 9.78 9.16 0.60
N LEU A 69 9.14 8.05 0.22
CA LEU A 69 9.53 6.70 0.63
C LEU A 69 10.80 6.18 -0.08
N TRP A 70 11.18 6.81 -1.18
CA TRP A 70 12.32 6.42 -2.04
C TRP A 70 13.47 7.43 -2.00
N SER A 71 13.37 8.48 -1.18
CA SER A 71 14.37 9.56 -1.12
C SER A 71 15.70 9.15 -0.48
N CYS A 72 15.75 8.00 0.20
CA CYS A 72 16.93 7.48 0.88
C CYS A 72 17.66 6.38 0.10
N ILE A 73 17.40 6.26 -1.21
CA ILE A 73 18.05 5.31 -2.13
C ILE A 73 19.17 6.00 -2.89
#